data_AF-M8CWJ2-F1
#
_entry.id   AF-M8CWJ2-F1
#
_cell.length_a   1.000
_cell.length_b   1.000
_cell.length_c   1.000
_cell.angle_alpha   90.00
_cell.angle_beta   90.00
_cell.angle_gamma   90.00
#
_symmetry.space_group_name_H-M   'P 1'
#
loop_
_entity.id
_entity.type
_entity.pdbx_description
1 polymer ?
#
loop_
_entity_poly.entity_id
_entity_poly.type
_entity_poly.pdbx_seq_one_letter_code
_entity_poly.pdbx_strand_id
1 'polypeptide(L)'
;MTADGDIKTLIAALATTHFYQTYQEVKLLAPKADRDALDAAIQELVGIGIQRELAAETIYKERCIAVDDGDSWAKYMSISGSAEDEHDIITLQYTEEGLLTIDENRDGRAAAFGDDIAIECLATEFKREVFVVQAHGTDAMVDEDNCVFFLPHLPRGEICDVPIFLFMKGTAWCGAGADHYEPLIATVLQHVTPDKAAVVL
;
A
#
# COMPACT_ATOMS: atom_id res chain seq x y z
N MET A 1 -17.39 5.39 21.14
CA MET A 1 -16.59 4.66 20.14
C MET A 1 -15.14 4.78 20.57
N THR A 2 -14.46 3.66 20.75
CA THR A 2 -13.05 3.61 21.15
C THR A 2 -12.16 3.75 19.91
N ALA A 3 -11.05 4.50 20.01
CA ALA A 3 -10.10 4.75 18.91
C ALA A 3 -9.66 3.49 18.15
N ASP A 4 -9.68 2.33 18.82
CA ASP A 4 -9.36 1.02 18.27
C ASP A 4 -10.35 0.54 17.17
N GLY A 5 -11.62 0.93 17.27
CA GLY A 5 -12.64 0.61 16.27
C GLY A 5 -12.53 1.44 14.99
N ASP A 6 -12.03 2.66 15.10
CA ASP A 6 -11.85 3.57 13.96
C ASP A 6 -10.60 3.19 13.13
N ILE A 7 -9.54 2.68 13.79
CA ILE A 7 -8.32 2.15 13.15
C ILE A 7 -8.59 0.86 12.38
N LYS A 8 -9.34 -0.10 12.95
CA LYS A 8 -9.72 -1.34 12.24
C LYS A 8 -10.54 -1.05 10.98
N THR A 9 -11.45 -0.08 11.07
CA THR A 9 -12.24 0.38 9.92
C THR A 9 -11.39 1.17 8.92
N LEU A 10 -10.28 1.78 9.37
CA LEU A 10 -9.29 2.48 8.54
C LEU A 10 -8.50 1.50 7.68
N ILE A 11 -7.88 0.51 8.32
CA ILE A 11 -7.01 -0.44 7.64
C ILE A 11 -7.81 -1.37 6.72
N ALA A 12 -9.02 -1.80 7.13
CA ALA A 12 -9.88 -2.62 6.28
C ALA A 12 -10.38 -1.90 5.00
N ALA A 13 -10.54 -0.58 5.05
CA ALA A 13 -10.95 0.24 3.89
C ALA A 13 -9.75 0.65 3.01
N LEU A 14 -8.54 0.63 3.56
CA LEU A 14 -7.31 1.01 2.86
C LEU A 14 -6.59 -0.16 2.19
N ALA A 15 -6.85 -1.39 2.64
CA ALA A 15 -6.53 -2.60 1.88
C ALA A 15 -7.26 -2.67 0.51
N THR A 16 -8.22 -1.77 0.28
CA THR A 16 -8.94 -1.64 -0.99
C THR A 16 -8.50 -0.39 -1.74
N THR A 17 -7.32 -0.41 -2.37
CA THR A 17 -6.90 0.62 -3.31
C THR A 17 -7.73 0.50 -4.59
N HIS A 18 -8.63 1.44 -4.86
CA HIS A 18 -9.54 1.38 -6.00
C HIS A 18 -8.93 2.03 -7.24
N PHE A 19 -8.13 1.28 -7.99
CA PHE A 19 -7.89 1.58 -9.42
C PHE A 19 -8.92 0.85 -10.29
N TYR A 20 -9.21 1.42 -11.46
CA TYR A 20 -10.20 0.91 -12.41
C TYR A 20 -9.87 -0.55 -12.79
N GLN A 21 -10.80 -1.48 -12.50
CA GLN A 21 -10.61 -2.91 -12.20
C GLN A 21 -10.12 -3.12 -10.77
N THR A 22 -11.05 -3.46 -9.87
CA THR A 22 -10.80 -3.65 -8.43
C THR A 22 -9.71 -4.70 -8.20
N TYR A 23 -8.51 -4.23 -7.86
CA TYR A 23 -7.44 -5.02 -7.28
C TYR A 23 -7.46 -4.78 -5.77
N GLN A 24 -7.95 -5.75 -4.98
CA GLN A 24 -7.81 -5.69 -3.52
C GLN A 24 -6.49 -6.37 -3.14
N GLU A 25 -5.68 -5.70 -2.33
CA GLU A 25 -4.46 -6.28 -1.77
C GLU A 25 -4.65 -6.60 -0.29
N VAL A 26 -4.28 -7.81 0.10
CA VAL A 26 -4.19 -8.20 1.51
C VAL A 26 -2.74 -8.46 1.84
N LYS A 27 -2.18 -7.67 2.78
CA LYS A 27 -0.83 -7.88 3.30
C LYS A 27 -0.87 -8.78 4.52
N LEU A 28 -0.03 -9.80 4.52
CA LEU A 28 0.17 -10.72 5.64
C LEU A 28 1.66 -10.77 6.00
N LEU A 29 1.97 -10.94 7.28
CA LEU A 29 3.35 -11.09 7.76
C LEU A 29 3.60 -12.56 8.11
N ALA A 30 4.48 -13.20 7.36
CA ALA A 30 4.92 -14.57 7.61
C ALA A 30 6.19 -14.54 8.46
N PRO A 31 6.21 -15.09 9.69
CA PRO A 31 7.45 -15.19 10.47
C PRO A 31 8.49 -15.99 9.70
N LYS A 32 9.71 -15.47 9.56
CA LYS A 32 10.79 -16.19 8.85
C LYS A 32 11.10 -17.54 9.50
N ALA A 33 10.96 -17.62 10.81
CA ALA A 33 11.15 -18.84 11.59
C ALA A 33 10.14 -19.95 11.24
N ASP A 34 8.96 -19.60 10.72
CA ASP A 34 7.88 -20.55 10.44
C ASP A 34 7.78 -20.93 8.95
N ARG A 35 8.68 -20.41 8.08
CA ARG A 35 8.62 -20.62 6.63
C ARG A 35 8.58 -22.08 6.21
N ASP A 36 9.44 -22.91 6.79
CA ASP A 36 9.47 -24.34 6.50
C ASP A 36 8.15 -25.03 6.89
N ALA A 37 7.54 -24.61 8.00
CA ALA A 37 6.27 -25.16 8.47
C ALA A 37 5.09 -24.70 7.60
N LEU A 38 5.11 -23.44 7.14
CA LEU A 38 4.13 -22.91 6.18
C LEU A 38 4.22 -23.67 4.85
N ASP A 39 5.43 -23.84 4.31
CA ASP A 39 5.64 -24.57 3.05
C ASP A 39 5.19 -26.03 3.16
N ALA A 40 5.51 -26.70 4.27
CA ALA A 40 5.05 -28.06 4.53
C ALA A 40 3.51 -28.16 4.55
N ALA A 41 2.83 -27.24 5.24
CA ALA A 41 1.37 -27.24 5.32
C ALA A 41 0.70 -26.96 3.97
N ILE A 42 1.30 -26.10 3.14
CA ILE A 42 0.84 -25.87 1.76
C ILE A 42 0.98 -27.17 0.95
N GLN A 43 2.11 -27.86 1.06
CA GLN A 43 2.34 -29.13 0.36
C GLN A 43 1.39 -30.24 0.81
N GLU A 44 0.99 -30.29 2.09
CA GLU A 44 -0.01 -31.23 2.57
C GLU A 44 -1.37 -31.04 1.87
N LEU A 45 -1.83 -29.78 1.76
CA LEU A 45 -3.07 -29.44 1.05
C LEU A 45 -2.98 -29.73 -0.45
N VAL A 46 -1.83 -29.44 -1.06
CA VAL A 46 -1.57 -29.79 -2.46
C VAL A 46 -1.60 -31.31 -2.65
N GLY A 47 -1.04 -32.08 -1.71
CA GLY A 47 -1.00 -33.54 -1.75
C GLY A 47 -2.37 -34.21 -1.73
N ILE A 48 -3.39 -33.55 -1.18
CA ILE A 48 -4.79 -34.03 -1.21
C ILE A 48 -5.61 -33.48 -2.39
N GLY A 49 -4.97 -32.76 -3.31
CA GLY A 49 -5.56 -32.31 -4.58
C GLY A 49 -6.05 -30.85 -4.60
N ILE A 50 -5.72 -30.04 -3.60
CA ILE A 50 -6.03 -28.59 -3.63
C ILE A 50 -5.02 -27.88 -4.53
N GLN A 51 -5.48 -26.92 -5.34
CA GLN A 51 -4.57 -26.09 -6.14
C GLN A 51 -3.61 -25.29 -5.25
N ARG A 52 -2.35 -25.16 -5.67
CA ARG A 52 -1.29 -24.57 -4.85
C ARG A 52 -1.64 -23.17 -4.36
N GLU A 53 -2.22 -22.34 -5.23
CA GLU A 53 -2.59 -20.95 -4.94
C GLU A 53 -3.64 -20.90 -3.84
N LEU A 54 -4.70 -21.71 -3.95
CA LEU A 54 -5.75 -21.80 -2.95
C LEU A 54 -5.25 -22.40 -1.62
N ALA A 55 -4.36 -23.39 -1.69
CA ALA A 55 -3.71 -23.95 -0.51
C ALA A 55 -2.84 -22.90 0.20
N ALA A 56 -2.02 -22.16 -0.54
CA ALA A 56 -1.18 -21.08 -0.04
C ALA A 56 -2.02 -19.96 0.58
N GLU A 57 -3.06 -19.49 -0.12
CA GLU A 57 -4.01 -18.51 0.40
C GLU A 57 -4.61 -18.95 1.75
N THR A 58 -5.06 -20.21 1.82
CA THR A 58 -5.67 -20.78 3.03
C THR A 58 -4.67 -20.81 4.18
N ILE A 59 -3.47 -21.34 3.97
CA ILE A 59 -2.45 -21.45 5.01
C ILE A 59 -1.96 -20.08 5.45
N TYR A 60 -1.72 -19.15 4.53
CA TYR A 60 -1.27 -17.81 4.88
C TYR A 60 -2.33 -17.04 5.66
N LYS A 61 -3.60 -17.07 5.25
CA LYS A 61 -4.69 -16.43 6.01
C LYS A 61 -4.89 -17.04 7.41
N GLU A 62 -4.65 -18.34 7.56
CA GLU A 62 -4.81 -19.01 8.85
C GLU A 62 -3.64 -18.73 9.81
N ARG A 63 -2.41 -18.68 9.29
CA ARG A 63 -1.19 -18.79 10.12
C ARG A 63 -0.30 -17.56 10.11
N CYS A 64 -0.46 -16.65 9.14
CA CYS A 64 0.28 -15.39 9.12
C CYS A 64 -0.48 -14.29 9.87
N ILE A 65 0.23 -13.22 10.21
CA ILE A 65 -0.38 -12.05 10.86
C ILE A 65 -1.00 -11.18 9.77
N ALA A 66 -2.33 -11.00 9.80
CA ALA A 66 -2.98 -10.03 8.93
C ALA A 66 -2.59 -8.61 9.35
N VAL A 67 -2.29 -7.76 8.35
CA VAL A 67 -2.04 -6.35 8.57
C VAL A 67 -3.37 -5.61 8.52
N ASP A 68 -4.14 -5.67 9.62
CA ASP A 68 -5.52 -5.17 9.70
C ASP A 68 -5.81 -4.29 10.95
N ASP A 69 -4.80 -4.05 11.78
CA ASP A 69 -4.86 -3.17 12.97
C ASP A 69 -3.55 -2.38 13.19
N GLY A 70 -3.55 -1.47 14.16
CA GLY A 70 -2.39 -0.59 14.39
C GLY A 70 -1.12 -1.32 14.83
N ASP A 71 -1.25 -2.41 15.60
CA ASP A 71 -0.11 -3.18 16.09
C ASP A 71 0.52 -4.02 14.98
N SER A 72 -0.30 -4.67 14.16
CA SER A 72 0.14 -5.39 12.96
C SER A 72 0.70 -4.43 11.91
N TRP A 73 0.15 -3.23 11.78
CA TRP A 73 0.70 -2.16 10.95
C TRP A 73 2.09 -1.73 11.39
N ALA A 74 2.30 -1.51 12.69
CA ALA A 74 3.62 -1.17 13.21
C ALA A 74 4.64 -2.27 12.94
N LYS A 75 4.25 -3.54 13.07
CA LYS A 75 5.10 -4.69 12.71
C LYS A 75 5.41 -4.71 11.22
N TYR A 76 4.41 -4.50 10.36
CA TYR A 76 4.61 -4.39 8.93
C TYR A 76 5.62 -3.29 8.61
N MET A 77 5.39 -2.06 9.08
CA MET A 77 6.28 -0.91 8.86
C MET A 77 7.70 -1.07 9.42
N SER A 78 7.95 -2.07 10.29
CA SER A 78 9.29 -2.40 10.76
C SER A 78 10.14 -3.18 9.74
N ILE A 79 9.51 -3.72 8.68
CA ILE A 79 10.18 -4.52 7.64
C ILE A 79 10.89 -3.58 6.68
N SER A 80 12.22 -3.70 6.64
CA SER A 80 13.12 -2.78 5.95
C SER A 80 13.66 -3.31 4.61
N GLY A 81 13.29 -4.52 4.22
CA GLY A 81 13.90 -5.19 3.07
C GLY A 81 15.30 -5.71 3.38
N SER A 82 15.48 -6.22 4.60
CA SER A 82 16.73 -6.77 5.13
C SER A 82 16.60 -8.27 5.45
N ALA A 83 17.73 -8.97 5.35
CA ALA A 83 17.85 -10.35 5.82
C ALA A 83 17.51 -10.48 7.32
N GLU A 84 17.74 -9.43 8.10
CA GLU A 84 17.49 -9.37 9.54
C GLU A 84 16.03 -9.10 9.91
N ASP A 85 15.16 -8.76 8.93
CA ASP A 85 13.74 -8.55 9.22
C ASP A 85 13.10 -9.83 9.78
N GLU A 86 12.29 -9.73 10.83
CA GLU A 86 11.70 -10.90 11.50
C GLU A 86 10.63 -11.62 10.65
N HIS A 87 10.02 -10.89 9.70
CA HIS A 87 8.89 -11.36 8.91
C HIS A 87 9.14 -11.12 7.41
N ASP A 88 8.65 -12.04 6.58
CA ASP A 88 8.48 -11.84 5.15
C ASP A 88 7.09 -11.24 4.88
N ILE A 89 7.00 -10.33 3.91
CA ILE A 89 5.74 -9.77 3.43
C ILE A 89 5.13 -10.74 2.42
N ILE A 90 3.88 -11.13 2.64
CA ILE A 90 3.06 -11.87 1.69
C ILE A 90 1.95 -10.93 1.22
N THR A 91 1.84 -10.73 -0.09
CA THR A 91 0.77 -9.94 -0.70
C THR A 91 -0.18 -10.88 -1.45
N LEU A 92 -1.43 -10.94 -1.03
CA LEU A 92 -2.51 -11.59 -1.76
C LEU A 92 -3.21 -10.54 -2.61
N GLN A 93 -3.24 -10.72 -3.93
CA GLN A 93 -3.90 -9.81 -4.86
C GLN A 93 -5.18 -10.45 -5.39
N TYR A 94 -6.31 -9.76 -5.26
CA TYR A 94 -7.63 -10.23 -5.66
C TYR A 94 -8.21 -9.37 -6.79
N THR A 95 -8.94 -10.01 -7.68
CA THR A 95 -9.91 -9.35 -8.56
C THR A 95 -11.33 -9.70 -8.10
N GLU A 96 -12.35 -9.18 -8.77
CA GLU A 96 -13.75 -9.59 -8.54
C GLU A 96 -13.98 -11.10 -8.73
N GLU A 97 -13.13 -11.77 -9.52
CA GLU A 97 -13.24 -13.20 -9.81
C GLU A 97 -12.55 -14.08 -8.76
N GLY A 98 -11.79 -13.51 -7.82
CA GLY A 98 -11.09 -14.22 -6.75
C GLY A 98 -9.60 -13.88 -6.67
N LEU A 99 -8.83 -14.77 -6.02
CA LEU A 99 -7.39 -14.60 -5.89
C LEU A 99 -6.72 -14.64 -7.27
N LEU A 100 -6.03 -13.57 -7.63
CA LEU A 100 -5.29 -13.48 -8.88
C LEU A 100 -3.87 -14.02 -8.74
N THR A 101 -3.14 -13.54 -7.72
CA THR A 101 -1.74 -13.93 -7.50
C THR A 101 -1.33 -13.74 -6.04
N ILE A 102 -0.23 -14.39 -5.68
CA ILE A 102 0.42 -14.29 -4.39
C ILE A 102 1.86 -13.85 -4.65
N ASP A 103 2.25 -12.72 -4.09
CA ASP A 103 3.64 -12.28 -4.05
C ASP A 103 4.24 -12.61 -2.67
N GLU A 104 5.41 -13.24 -2.68
CA GLU A 104 6.09 -13.69 -1.46
C GLU A 104 7.49 -13.06 -1.43
N ASN A 105 7.75 -12.16 -0.48
CA ASN A 105 9.07 -11.54 -0.29
C ASN A 105 10.09 -12.49 0.38
N ARG A 106 10.28 -13.69 -0.18
CA ARG A 106 11.17 -14.73 0.40
C ARG A 106 12.63 -14.30 0.47
N ASP A 107 13.06 -13.44 -0.45
CA ASP A 107 14.44 -12.95 -0.48
C ASP A 107 14.69 -11.83 0.54
N GLY A 108 13.64 -11.40 1.27
CA GLY A 108 13.71 -10.32 2.26
C GLY A 108 14.18 -9.01 1.65
N ARG A 109 13.84 -8.72 0.39
CA ARG A 109 14.28 -7.52 -0.35
C ARG A 109 13.22 -6.44 -0.42
N ALA A 110 11.94 -6.81 -0.30
CA ALA A 110 10.86 -5.85 -0.22
C ALA A 110 10.81 -5.25 1.19
N ALA A 111 10.78 -3.92 1.26
CA ALA A 111 10.46 -3.19 2.47
C ALA A 111 8.94 -2.98 2.54
N ALA A 112 8.43 -2.81 3.75
CA ALA A 112 7.04 -2.43 3.93
C ALA A 112 6.79 -1.02 3.38
N PHE A 113 5.66 -0.89 2.70
CA PHE A 113 5.21 0.33 2.07
C PHE A 113 3.78 0.63 2.48
N GLY A 114 3.52 1.87 2.90
CA GLY A 114 2.30 2.22 3.62
C GLY A 114 2.05 3.72 3.74
N ASP A 115 2.63 4.46 2.81
CA ASP A 115 2.42 5.90 2.68
C ASP A 115 0.94 6.25 2.57
N ASP A 116 0.15 5.56 1.74
CA ASP A 116 -1.27 5.88 1.55
C ASP A 116 -2.04 5.82 2.88
N ILE A 117 -1.80 4.79 3.68
CA ILE A 117 -2.42 4.62 4.99
C ILE A 117 -1.95 5.70 5.96
N ALA A 118 -0.63 5.92 6.02
CA ALA A 118 -0.06 6.94 6.90
C ALA A 118 -0.55 8.35 6.51
N ILE A 119 -0.63 8.64 5.22
CA ILE A 119 -1.06 9.93 4.66
C ILE A 119 -2.55 10.14 4.89
N GLU A 120 -3.40 9.12 4.75
CA GLU A 120 -4.82 9.23 5.10
C GLU A 120 -5.06 9.39 6.61
N CYS A 121 -4.26 8.73 7.45
CA CYS A 121 -4.27 8.97 8.90
C CYS A 121 -3.94 10.44 9.19
N LEU A 122 -2.88 10.97 8.57
CA LEU A 122 -2.46 12.36 8.72
C LEU A 122 -3.53 13.33 8.19
N ALA A 123 -4.10 13.05 7.01
CA ALA A 123 -5.19 13.82 6.43
C ALA A 123 -6.34 13.94 7.45
N THR A 124 -6.77 12.80 8.01
CA THR A 124 -7.83 12.72 9.01
C THR A 124 -7.50 13.48 10.29
N GLU A 125 -6.33 13.25 10.88
CA GLU A 125 -5.90 13.91 12.13
C GLU A 125 -5.85 15.44 11.97
N PHE A 126 -5.31 15.93 10.86
CA PHE A 126 -5.20 17.36 10.58
C PHE A 126 -6.46 17.96 9.96
N LYS A 127 -7.46 17.14 9.59
CA LYS A 127 -8.68 17.55 8.89
C LYS A 127 -8.39 18.34 7.61
N ARG A 128 -7.39 17.88 6.86
CA ARG A 128 -6.88 18.50 5.64
C ARG A 128 -6.78 17.47 4.56
N GLU A 129 -7.15 17.85 3.34
CA GLU A 129 -6.85 17.03 2.17
C GLU A 129 -5.34 16.99 1.96
N VAL A 130 -4.79 15.82 1.66
CA VAL A 130 -3.39 15.66 1.26
C VAL A 130 -3.37 15.16 -0.18
N PHE A 131 -2.69 15.89 -1.06
CA PHE A 131 -2.50 15.51 -2.45
C PHE A 131 -1.06 15.03 -2.63
N VAL A 132 -0.90 13.76 -2.95
CA VAL A 132 0.39 13.21 -3.37
C VAL A 132 0.52 13.42 -4.87
N VAL A 133 1.52 14.22 -5.26
CA VAL A 133 1.91 14.49 -6.64
C VAL A 133 3.02 13.51 -6.97
N GLN A 134 2.70 12.48 -7.75
CA GLN A 134 3.65 11.46 -8.17
C GLN A 134 4.11 11.76 -9.58
N ALA A 135 5.43 11.81 -9.79
CA ALA A 135 6.02 11.85 -11.12
C ALA A 135 6.88 10.60 -11.32
N HIS A 136 6.62 9.86 -12.40
CA HIS A 136 7.47 8.74 -12.78
C HIS A 136 8.58 9.20 -13.72
N GLY A 137 9.79 8.68 -13.53
CA GLY A 137 10.88 8.83 -14.50
C GLY A 137 10.65 7.95 -15.73
N THR A 138 11.45 8.18 -16.77
CA THR A 138 11.45 7.44 -18.06
C THR A 138 11.59 5.91 -17.94
N ASP A 139 11.96 5.40 -16.76
CA ASP A 139 12.12 3.97 -16.50
C ASP A 139 10.78 3.25 -16.26
N ALA A 140 9.69 3.98 -16.06
CA ALA A 140 8.36 3.42 -15.82
C ALA A 140 7.58 3.17 -17.12
N MET A 141 8.18 2.53 -18.13
CA MET A 141 7.54 1.89 -19.31
C MET A 141 6.36 2.60 -20.03
N VAL A 142 6.12 3.88 -19.81
CA VAL A 142 5.12 4.69 -20.50
C VAL A 142 5.88 5.66 -21.39
N ASP A 143 5.69 5.51 -22.69
CA ASP A 143 6.32 6.28 -23.79
C ASP A 143 5.84 7.76 -23.83
N GLU A 144 5.38 8.31 -22.71
CA GLU A 144 4.80 9.65 -22.59
C GLU A 144 5.66 10.54 -21.68
N ASP A 145 6.04 11.71 -22.21
CA ASP A 145 6.78 12.74 -21.48
C ASP A 145 6.04 13.14 -20.19
N ASN A 146 6.66 12.91 -19.03
CA ASN A 146 6.28 13.49 -17.73
C ASN A 146 4.82 13.27 -17.30
N CYS A 147 4.39 12.02 -17.14
CA CYS A 147 3.12 11.71 -16.47
C CYS A 147 3.19 12.11 -15.00
N VAL A 148 2.45 13.16 -14.63
CA VAL A 148 2.22 13.59 -13.25
C VAL A 148 0.84 13.10 -12.82
N PHE A 149 0.80 12.31 -11.75
CA PHE A 149 -0.42 11.82 -11.12
C PHE A 149 -0.70 12.61 -9.84
N PHE A 150 -1.97 12.94 -9.63
CA PHE A 150 -2.45 13.52 -8.39
C PHE A 150 -3.28 12.48 -7.66
N LEU A 151 -2.78 12.00 -6.53
CA LEU A 151 -3.42 11.01 -5.68
C LEU A 151 -4.02 11.74 -4.46
N PRO A 152 -5.34 11.93 -4.42
CA PRO A 152 -5.99 12.61 -3.30
C PRO A 152 -6.21 11.66 -2.12
N HIS A 153 -5.76 12.07 -0.94
CA HIS A 153 -6.04 11.42 0.34
C HIS A 153 -6.98 12.32 1.14
N LEU A 154 -8.19 11.81 1.36
CA LEU A 154 -9.27 12.57 1.99
C LEU A 154 -9.30 12.30 3.50
N PRO A 155 -9.47 13.34 4.35
CA PRO A 155 -9.72 13.12 5.76
C PRO A 155 -11.05 12.39 5.96
N ARG A 156 -11.11 11.53 6.98
CA ARG A 156 -12.40 11.06 7.49
C ARG A 156 -13.09 12.19 8.25
N GLY A 157 -14.21 12.68 7.71
CA GLY A 157 -15.01 13.73 8.32
C GLY A 157 -14.92 15.05 7.56
N GLU A 158 -15.03 16.17 8.27
CA GLU A 158 -15.03 17.50 7.67
C GLU A 158 -13.61 17.99 7.36
N ILE A 159 -13.46 18.64 6.19
CA ILE A 159 -12.24 19.35 5.80
C ILE A 159 -12.29 20.75 6.43
N CYS A 160 -11.26 21.12 7.18
CA CYS A 160 -11.24 22.35 7.99
C CYS A 160 -10.17 23.36 7.58
N ASP A 161 -9.22 23.01 6.71
CA ASP A 161 -8.10 23.87 6.34
C ASP A 161 -7.60 23.54 4.91
N VAL A 162 -6.72 24.37 4.36
CA VAL A 162 -6.23 24.30 2.98
C VAL A 162 -5.49 22.99 2.69
N PRO A 163 -5.49 22.46 1.47
CA PRO A 163 -4.82 21.21 1.15
C PRO A 163 -3.30 21.26 1.40
N ILE A 164 -2.73 20.08 1.68
CA ILE A 164 -1.27 19.84 1.72
C ILE A 164 -0.89 19.15 0.42
N PHE A 165 0.24 19.53 -0.17
CA PHE A 165 0.77 18.86 -1.36
C PHE A 165 2.11 18.22 -1.01
N LEU A 166 2.25 16.94 -1.33
CA LEU A 166 3.49 16.18 -1.17
C LEU A 166 3.95 15.74 -2.55
N PHE A 167 5.21 15.97 -2.89
CA PHE A 167 5.83 15.41 -4.09
C PHE A 167 6.43 14.06 -3.75
N MET A 168 5.93 13.00 -4.36
CA MET A 168 6.48 11.66 -4.26
C MET A 168 7.42 11.45 -5.44
N LYS A 169 8.72 11.46 -5.18
CA LYS A 169 9.71 11.14 -6.19
C LYS A 169 9.78 9.61 -6.32
N GLY A 170 9.08 9.08 -7.32
CA GLY A 170 9.12 7.66 -7.62
C GLY A 170 10.55 7.21 -7.92
N THR A 171 11.07 6.27 -7.13
CA THR A 171 12.25 5.52 -7.56
C THR A 171 11.81 4.50 -8.62
N ALA A 172 12.66 4.18 -9.60
CA ALA A 172 12.33 3.43 -10.81
C ALA A 172 11.79 1.98 -10.64
N TRP A 173 11.27 1.62 -9.48
CA TRP A 173 10.56 0.37 -9.20
C TRP A 173 9.79 0.53 -7.88
N CYS A 174 8.46 0.69 -7.95
CA CYS A 174 7.56 0.87 -6.79
C CYS A 174 7.49 -0.34 -5.82
N GLY A 175 8.37 -1.33 -5.94
CA GLY A 175 8.39 -2.53 -5.10
C GLY A 175 9.45 -2.56 -3.99
N ALA A 176 10.32 -1.55 -3.89
CA ALA A 176 11.46 -1.55 -2.96
C ALA A 176 11.33 -0.59 -1.76
N GLY A 177 10.22 0.15 -1.63
CA GLY A 177 9.91 0.95 -0.43
C GLY A 177 10.83 2.14 -0.15
N ALA A 178 11.15 2.95 -1.15
CA ALA A 178 12.07 4.09 -1.01
C ALA A 178 11.52 5.41 -1.59
N ASP A 179 10.20 5.61 -1.56
CA ASP A 179 9.63 6.84 -2.08
C ASP A 179 9.86 8.01 -1.12
N HIS A 180 10.48 9.05 -1.66
CA HIS A 180 10.82 10.25 -0.93
C HIS A 180 9.71 11.28 -1.10
N TYR A 181 9.15 11.77 0.01
CA TYR A 181 8.15 12.82 0.03
C TYR A 181 8.80 14.16 0.35
N GLU A 182 8.65 15.12 -0.55
CA GLU A 182 9.04 16.51 -0.34
C GLU A 182 7.79 17.38 -0.26
N PRO A 183 7.69 18.34 0.68
CA PRO A 183 6.54 19.25 0.71
C PRO A 183 6.55 20.14 -0.53
N LEU A 184 5.41 20.23 -1.21
CA LEU A 184 5.20 21.18 -2.29
C LEU A 184 4.53 22.45 -1.78
N ILE A 185 5.05 23.59 -2.24
CA ILE A 185 4.42 24.89 -2.02
C ILE A 185 3.55 25.20 -3.23
N ALA A 186 2.24 25.02 -3.08
CA ALA A 186 1.28 25.43 -4.08
C ALA A 186 1.00 26.93 -3.98
N THR A 187 1.00 27.63 -5.12
CA THR A 187 0.55 29.01 -5.21
C THR A 187 -0.78 29.06 -5.94
N VAL A 188 -1.79 29.68 -5.33
CA VAL A 188 -3.08 29.90 -5.99
C VAL A 188 -2.87 30.86 -7.15
N LEU A 189 -3.06 30.37 -8.38
CA LEU A 189 -3.06 31.21 -9.56
C LEU A 189 -4.34 32.07 -9.57
N GLN A 190 -4.19 33.39 -9.65
CA GLN A 190 -5.32 34.32 -9.59
C GLN A 190 -6.23 34.27 -10.84
N HIS A 191 -5.79 33.62 -11.92
CA HIS A 191 -6.46 33.61 -13.23
C HIS A 191 -6.43 32.20 -13.85
N VAL A 192 -7.11 31.23 -13.24
CA VAL A 192 -7.21 29.87 -13.76
C VAL A 192 -8.42 29.75 -14.69
N THR A 193 -8.18 29.42 -15.95
CA THR A 193 -9.22 28.85 -16.82
C THR A 193 -9.38 27.37 -16.47
N PRO A 194 -10.60 26.78 -16.47
CA PRO A 194 -10.85 25.38 -16.12
C PRO A 194 -9.91 24.38 -16.82
N ASP A 195 -9.47 24.73 -18.02
CA ASP A 195 -8.62 23.90 -18.88
C ASP A 195 -7.15 23.77 -18.41
N LYS A 196 -6.73 24.53 -17.38
CA LYS A 196 -5.36 24.53 -16.84
C LYS A 196 -5.34 24.69 -15.32
N ALA A 197 -5.94 23.73 -14.62
CA ALA A 197 -6.05 23.74 -13.15
C ALA A 197 -4.70 23.61 -12.42
N ALA A 198 -3.68 23.04 -13.07
CA ALA A 198 -2.32 22.95 -12.56
C ALA A 198 -1.30 23.16 -13.68
N VAL A 199 -0.20 23.84 -13.38
CA VAL A 199 0.94 24.03 -14.30
C VAL A 199 2.22 23.71 -13.54
N VAL A 200 3.00 22.77 -14.05
CA VAL A 200 4.36 22.51 -13.59
C VAL A 200 5.28 23.47 -14.35
N LEU A 201 5.99 24.34 -13.63
CA LEU A 201 6.92 25.33 -14.21
C LEU A 201 8.32 24.77 -14.33
#